data_AF-A0A2S9FUE1-F1
#
_entry.id   AF-A0A2S9FUE1-F1
#
_cell.length_a   1.000
_cell.length_b   1.000
_cell.length_c   1.000
_cell.angle_alpha   90.00
_cell.angle_beta   90.00
_cell.angle_gamma   90.00
#
_symmetry.space_group_name_H-M   'P 1'
#
loop_
_entity.id
_entity.type
_entity.pdbx_description
1 polymer ?
#
loop_
_entity_poly.entity_id
_entity_poly.type
_entity_poly.pdbx_seq_one_letter_code
_entity_poly.pdbx_strand_id
1 'polypeptide(L)'
;CDALAELCGKDMVLPMNSGAEAVESGIKVARKWGVDVKGVTDPNIVVAHNNFHGRTTTIISFSDDEAARRGFGPYTPGFRSVPFGDA
;
A
#
# COMPACT_ATOMS: atom_id res chain seq x y z
N CYS A 1 -2.26 2.90 -22.34
CA CYS A 1 -1.88 1.59 -21.77
C CYS A 1 -2.96 0.57 -22.06
N ASP A 2 -3.50 0.59 -23.28
CA ASP A 2 -4.88 0.16 -23.49
C ASP A 2 -4.95 -1.36 -23.55
N ALA A 3 -3.95 -1.99 -24.19
CA ALA A 3 -3.79 -3.44 -24.18
C ALA A 3 -3.65 -4.02 -22.76
N LEU A 4 -2.97 -3.33 -21.83
CA LEU A 4 -2.84 -3.79 -20.45
C LEU A 4 -4.13 -3.57 -19.66
N ALA A 5 -4.80 -2.43 -19.88
CA ALA A 5 -6.09 -2.13 -19.29
C ALA A 5 -7.14 -3.17 -19.70
N GLU A 6 -7.19 -3.51 -20.98
CA GLU A 6 -8.05 -4.56 -21.54
C GLU A 6 -7.72 -5.94 -20.97
N LEU A 7 -6.44 -6.34 -20.97
CA LEU A 7 -5.99 -7.62 -20.43
C LEU A 7 -6.36 -7.80 -18.95
N CYS A 8 -6.26 -6.75 -18.13
CA CYS A 8 -6.54 -6.80 -16.69
C CYS A 8 -7.99 -6.46 -16.32
N GLY A 9 -8.86 -6.14 -17.29
CA GLY A 9 -10.22 -5.70 -17.05
C GLY A 9 -10.30 -4.44 -16.18
N LYS A 10 -9.49 -3.42 -16.48
CA LYS A 10 -9.43 -2.16 -15.75
C LYS A 10 -9.75 -0.98 -16.66
N ASP A 11 -10.42 0.03 -16.12
CA ASP A 11 -10.74 1.26 -16.86
C ASP A 11 -9.52 2.17 -17.05
N MET A 12 -8.53 2.09 -16.15
CA MET A 12 -7.36 2.96 -16.14
C MET A 12 -6.13 2.22 -15.64
N VAL A 13 -4.96 2.58 -16.18
CA VAL A 13 -3.65 2.10 -15.76
C VAL A 13 -2.73 3.30 -15.55
N LEU A 14 -2.01 3.32 -14.43
CA LEU A 14 -0.97 4.29 -14.12
C LEU A 14 0.41 3.59 -14.12
N PRO A 15 1.24 3.75 -15.17
CA PRO A 15 2.60 3.23 -15.18
C PRO A 15 3.49 3.94 -14.16
N MET A 16 4.29 3.18 -13.44
CA MET A 16 5.35 3.66 -12.54
C MET A 16 6.68 2.98 -12.89
N ASN A 17 7.79 3.47 -12.35
CA ASN A 17 9.13 2.94 -12.63
C ASN A 17 9.47 1.71 -11.78
N SER A 18 8.87 1.57 -10.59
CA SER A 18 9.13 0.46 -9.68
C SER A 18 7.87 -0.05 -8.97
N GLY A 19 7.95 -1.27 -8.42
CA GLY A 19 6.89 -1.82 -7.59
C GLY A 19 6.62 -0.99 -6.32
N ALA A 20 7.66 -0.38 -5.74
CA ALA A 20 7.50 0.49 -4.58
C ALA A 20 6.68 1.75 -4.92
N GLU A 21 6.95 2.37 -6.07
CA GLU A 21 6.16 3.50 -6.56
C GLU A 21 4.71 3.13 -6.89
N ALA A 22 4.48 1.92 -7.43
CA ALA A 22 3.15 1.41 -7.67
C ALA A 22 2.36 1.22 -6.36
N VAL A 23 3.00 0.67 -5.31
CA VAL A 23 2.39 0.53 -3.97
C VAL A 23 2.11 1.88 -3.32
N GLU A 24 3.06 2.82 -3.33
CA GLU A 24 2.85 4.19 -2.81
C GLU A 24 1.68 4.87 -3.52
N SER A 25 1.56 4.69 -4.84
CA SER A 25 0.43 5.19 -5.63
C SER A 25 -0.88 4.54 -5.18
N GLY A 26 -0.91 3.21 -4.98
CA GLY A 26 -2.07 2.50 -4.46
C GLY A 26 -2.52 2.98 -3.07
N ILE A 27 -1.58 3.19 -2.16
CA ILE A 27 -1.84 3.75 -0.82
C ILE A 27 -2.47 5.14 -0.95
N LYS A 28 -1.92 6.01 -1.81
CA LYS A 28 -2.44 7.37 -2.01
C LYS A 28 -3.84 7.37 -2.61
N VAL A 29 -4.09 6.55 -3.63
CA VAL A 29 -5.41 6.43 -4.25
C VAL A 29 -6.44 5.93 -3.25
N ALA A 30 -6.13 4.88 -2.48
CA ALA A 30 -7.03 4.34 -1.45
C ALA A 30 -7.34 5.36 -0.36
N ARG A 31 -6.33 6.09 0.15
CA ARG A 31 -6.52 7.13 1.16
C ARG A 31 -7.35 8.30 0.62
N LYS A 32 -7.01 8.83 -0.56
CA LYS A 32 -7.72 9.96 -1.17
C LYS A 32 -9.19 9.61 -1.43
N TRP A 33 -9.45 8.44 -2.01
CA TRP A 33 -10.81 7.98 -2.24
C TRP A 33 -11.57 7.74 -0.92
N GLY A 34 -10.90 7.15 0.07
CA GLY A 34 -11.47 6.93 1.40
C GLY A 34 -11.96 8.22 2.04
N VAL A 35 -11.16 9.29 1.97
CA VAL A 35 -11.52 10.61 2.50
C VAL A 35 -12.59 11.28 1.63
N ASP A 36 -12.31 11.46 0.34
CA ASP A 36 -13.12 12.34 -0.52
C ASP A 36 -14.45 11.73 -0.96
N VAL A 37 -14.51 10.40 -1.08
CA VAL A 37 -15.68 9.70 -1.62
C VAL A 37 -16.40 8.91 -0.54
N LYS A 38 -15.67 8.15 0.28
CA LYS A 38 -16.27 7.31 1.33
C LYS A 38 -16.50 8.07 2.65
N GLY A 39 -15.90 9.24 2.84
CA GLY A 39 -16.05 10.04 4.06
C GLY A 39 -15.35 9.44 5.29
N VAL A 40 -14.26 8.69 5.09
CA VAL A 40 -13.48 8.09 6.18
C VAL A 40 -12.72 9.18 6.94
N THR A 41 -13.01 9.32 8.23
CA THR A 41 -12.39 10.33 9.11
C THR A 41 -11.13 9.85 9.84
N ASP A 42 -10.97 8.52 9.99
CA ASP A 42 -9.80 7.88 10.58
C ASP A 42 -9.30 6.75 9.67
N PRO A 43 -8.49 7.08 8.64
CA PRO A 43 -8.10 6.12 7.62
C PRO A 43 -7.06 5.13 8.15
N ASN A 44 -7.37 3.84 8.00
CA ASN A 44 -6.45 2.75 8.29
C ASN A 44 -6.43 1.73 7.14
N ILE A 45 -5.23 1.26 6.76
CA ILE A 45 -5.05 0.24 5.73
C ILE A 45 -4.64 -1.07 6.40
N VAL A 46 -5.41 -2.12 6.16
CA VAL A 46 -5.08 -3.48 6.63
C VAL A 46 -3.97 -4.06 5.75
N VAL A 47 -2.92 -4.58 6.38
CA VAL A 47 -1.82 -5.28 5.72
C VAL A 47 -1.64 -6.67 6.34
N ALA A 48 -1.12 -7.62 5.57
CA ALA A 48 -0.85 -8.96 6.09
C ALA A 48 0.53 -9.02 6.78
N HIS A 49 0.68 -9.91 7.75
CA HIS A 49 1.98 -10.33 8.26
C HIS A 49 2.83 -10.95 7.14
N ASN A 50 4.16 -10.86 7.28
CA ASN A 50 5.14 -11.34 6.32
C ASN A 50 5.04 -10.67 4.93
N ASN A 51 4.44 -9.48 4.85
CA ASN A 51 4.32 -8.75 3.60
C ASN A 51 5.67 -8.21 3.11
N PHE A 52 5.81 -8.12 1.79
CA PHE A 52 6.90 -7.39 1.14
C PHE A 52 6.34 -6.54 0.00
N HIS A 53 6.41 -5.22 0.17
CA HIS A 53 5.84 -4.28 -0.80
C HIS A 53 6.86 -3.27 -1.35
N GLY A 54 8.13 -3.33 -0.92
CA GLY A 54 9.17 -2.36 -1.28
C GLY A 54 9.97 -1.87 -0.08
N ARG A 55 10.74 -0.79 -0.28
CA ARG A 55 11.73 -0.29 0.69
C ARG A 55 11.63 1.21 0.99
N THR A 56 10.57 1.90 0.54
CA THR A 56 10.33 3.29 0.94
C THR A 56 9.94 3.36 2.41
N THR A 57 10.13 4.51 3.05
CA THR A 57 9.82 4.70 4.47
C THR A 57 8.38 4.34 4.81
N THR A 58 7.38 4.75 4.00
CA THR A 58 5.98 4.36 4.22
C THR A 58 5.80 2.84 4.12
N ILE A 59 6.43 2.21 3.13
CA ILE A 59 6.26 0.77 2.90
C ILE A 59 6.85 -0.05 4.05
N ILE A 60 8.07 0.27 4.49
CA ILE A 60 8.66 -0.42 5.63
C ILE A 60 7.95 -0.11 6.95
N SER A 61 7.12 0.96 7.00
CA SER A 61 6.32 1.31 8.18
C SER A 61 5.21 0.31 8.48
N PHE A 62 4.84 -0.54 7.53
CA PHE A 62 3.88 -1.62 7.72
C PHE A 62 4.47 -3.03 7.48
N SER A 63 5.80 -3.13 7.33
CA SER A 63 6.51 -4.40 7.34
C SER A 63 6.75 -4.90 8.77
N ASP A 64 6.76 -6.21 8.95
CA ASP A 64 7.19 -6.91 10.16
C ASP A 64 8.56 -7.60 10.03
N ASP A 65 9.28 -7.36 8.92
CA ASP A 65 10.69 -7.75 8.77
C ASP A 65 11.61 -6.74 9.49
N GLU A 66 12.20 -7.14 10.61
CA GLU A 66 13.13 -6.31 11.36
C GLU A 66 14.32 -5.83 10.53
N ALA A 67 14.84 -6.64 9.61
CA ALA A 67 15.97 -6.25 8.79
C ALA A 67 15.60 -5.15 7.78
N ALA A 68 14.33 -5.10 7.36
CA ALA A 68 13.81 -4.03 6.51
C ALA A 68 13.43 -2.77 7.28
N ARG A 69 13.07 -2.89 8.56
CA ARG A 69 12.43 -1.82 9.34
C ARG A 69 13.36 -1.14 10.34
N ARG A 70 14.23 -1.89 11.02
CA ARG A 70 14.98 -1.43 12.20
C ARG A 70 15.86 -0.22 11.89
N GLY A 71 15.69 0.85 12.66
CA GLY A 71 16.53 2.05 12.59
C GLY A 71 16.03 3.15 11.65
N PHE A 72 14.89 2.97 10.98
CA PHE A 72 14.34 3.94 10.02
C PHE A 72 13.12 4.73 10.52
N GLY A 73 12.83 4.67 11.82
CA GLY A 73 11.73 5.42 12.44
C GLY A 73 11.95 6.94 12.44
N PRO A 74 10.90 7.75 12.68
CA PRO A 74 9.53 7.34 13.00
C PRO A 74 8.79 6.76 11.78
N TYR A 75 7.91 5.80 12.04
CA TYR A 75 7.17 5.09 11.00
C TYR A 75 5.85 5.80 10.67
N THR A 76 5.45 5.72 9.41
CA THR A 76 4.20 6.29 8.90
C THR A 76 3.01 5.55 9.55
N PRO A 77 2.09 6.26 10.23
CA PRO A 77 0.93 5.64 10.87
C PRO A 77 -0.17 5.29 9.85
N GLY A 78 -1.27 4.71 10.35
CA GLY A 78 -2.46 4.40 9.55
C GLY A 78 -2.41 3.04 8.85
N PHE A 79 -1.72 2.06 9.47
CA PHE A 79 -1.68 0.67 9.02
C PHE A 79 -2.01 -0.28 10.16
N ARG A 80 -2.73 -1.37 9.87
CA ARG A 80 -3.07 -2.44 10.81
C ARG A 80 -2.62 -3.77 10.24
N SER A 81 -1.69 -4.44 10.92
CA SER A 81 -1.23 -5.77 10.53
C SER A 81 -2.18 -6.87 11.04
N VAL A 82 -2.41 -7.88 10.20
CA VAL A 82 -3.22 -9.08 10.52
C VAL A 82 -2.52 -10.35 10.01
N PRO A 83 -2.78 -11.54 10.60
CA PRO A 83 -2.26 -12.80 10.07
C PRO A 83 -2.70 -13.04 8.63
N PHE A 84 -1.77 -13.55 7.80
CA PHE A 84 -2.09 -13.95 6.44
C PHE A 84 -2.83 -15.30 6.45
N GLY A 85 -3.94 -15.40 5.73
CA GLY A 85 -4.67 -16.66 5.55
C GLY A 85 -5.50 -17.11 6.76
N ASP A 86 -5.80 -16.20 7.69
CA ASP A 86 -6.63 -16.46 8.87
C ASP A 86 -8.04 -15.88 8.63
N ALA A 87 -9.01 -16.76 8.34
CA ALA A 87 -10.36 -16.43 7.89
C ALA A 87 -11.43 -16.73 8.95
#